data_AF-A0A843EDG1-F1
#
_entry.id   AF-A0A843EDG1-F1
#
_cell.length_a   1.000
_cell.length_b   1.000
_cell.length_c   1.000
_cell.angle_alpha   90.00
_cell.angle_beta   90.00
_cell.angle_gamma   90.00
#
_symmetry.space_group_name_H-M   'P 1'
#
loop_
_entity.id
_entity.type
_entity.pdbx_description
1 polymer ?
#
loop_
_entity_poly.entity_id
_entity_poly.type
_entity_poly.pdbx_seq_one_letter_code
_entity_poly.pdbx_strand_id
1 'polypeptide(L)' 'MFVGREKELKQLQRCLSQNRKEIVLIYGKRRVGKTTLIKEAAEKFNGTVIFFEGIKAKTPVNLHRLAQT' A
#
# COMPACT_ATOMS: atom_id res chain seq x y z
N MET A 1 15.86 0.49 -6.98
CA MET A 1 16.17 1.93 -7.07
C MET A 1 14.86 2.68 -7.27
N PHE A 2 14.36 3.34 -6.22
CA PHE A 2 13.17 4.20 -6.27
C PHE A 2 13.62 5.64 -6.54
N VAL A 3 13.04 6.29 -7.55
CA VAL A 3 13.49 7.62 -8.00
C VAL A 3 12.30 8.58 -8.03
N GLY A 4 12.50 9.77 -7.44
CA GLY A 4 11.44 10.76 -7.25
C GLY A 4 10.46 10.38 -6.14
N ARG A 5 9.44 11.21 -5.91
CA ARG A 5 8.39 10.98 -4.90
C ARG A 5 8.89 10.88 -3.44
N GLU A 6 10.08 11.40 -3.14
CA GLU A 6 10.66 11.32 -1.79
C GLU A 6 9.77 11.98 -0.73
N LYS A 7 9.06 13.05 -1.10
CA LYS A 7 8.14 13.75 -0.20
C LYS A 7 6.95 12.87 0.15
N GLU A 8 6.31 12.25 -0.84
CA GLU A 8 5.18 11.35 -0.63
C GLU A 8 5.60 10.08 0.13
N LEU A 9 6.79 9.54 -0.17
CA LEU A 9 7.34 8.40 0.53
C LEU A 9 7.56 8.71 2.02
N LYS A 10 8.17 9.85 2.35
CA LYS A 10 8.36 10.31 3.74
C LYS A 10 7.01 10.51 4.45
N GLN A 11 6.02 11.06 3.75
CA GLN A 11 4.69 11.25 4.33
C GLN A 11 4.03 9.91 4.68
N LEU A 12 4.11 8.92 3.79
CA LEU A 12 3.60 7.55 4.04
C LEU A 12 4.36 6.86 5.17
N GLN A 13 5.70 6.94 5.18
CA GLN A 13 6.52 6.35 6.26
C GLN A 13 6.19 6.97 7.61
N ARG A 14 5.94 8.28 7.66
CA ARG A 14 5.47 8.94 8.88
C ARG A 14 4.12 8.37 9.31
N CYS A 15 3.14 8.28 8.42
CA CYS A 15 1.83 7.70 8.73
C CYS A 15 1.94 6.26 9.27
N LEU A 16 2.82 5.44 8.68
CA LEU A 16 3.05 4.06 9.10
C LEU A 16 3.77 3.93 10.46
N SER A 17 4.53 4.94 10.88
CA SER A 17 5.28 4.89 12.15
C SER A 17 4.50 5.42 13.36
N GLN A 18 3.35 6.07 13.15
CA GLN A 18 2.59 6.64 14.26
C GLN A 18 1.76 5.55 14.93
N ASN A 19 1.74 5.53 16.26
CA ASN A 19 0.89 4.62 17.03
C ASN A 19 -0.58 5.09 17.07
N ARG A 20 -1.16 5.34 15.90
CA ARG A 20 -2.58 5.68 15.74
C ARG A 20 -3.15 5.05 14.48
N LYS A 21 -4.48 4.92 14.44
CA LYS A 21 -5.19 4.43 13.25
C LYS A 21 -5.22 5.54 12.20
N GLU A 22 -4.70 5.26 11.00
CA GLU A 22 -4.69 6.17 9.87
C GLU A 22 -5.25 5.51 8.62
N ILE A 23 -5.90 6.31 7.77
CA ILE A 23 -6.37 5.89 6.45
C ILE A 23 -5.74 6.85 5.44
N VAL A 24 -5.03 6.30 4.46
CA VAL A 24 -4.39 7.08 3.39
C VAL A 24 -5.01 6.71 2.05
N LEU A 25 -5.54 7.70 1.35
CA LEU A 25 -6.08 7.56 0.00
C LEU A 25 -5.06 8.06 -1.03
N ILE A 26 -4.59 7.16 -1.90
CA ILE A 26 -3.65 7.50 -2.99
C ILE A 26 -4.37 7.40 -4.33
N TYR A 27 -4.44 8.51 -5.07
CA TYR A 27 -5.08 8.59 -6.38
C TYR A 27 -4.15 9.21 -7.44
N GLY A 28 -4.51 9.09 -8.72
CA GLY A 28 -3.75 9.67 -9.83
C GLY A 28 -3.86 8.87 -11.13
N LYS A 29 -3.21 9.33 -12.20
CA LYS A 29 -3.27 8.71 -13.54
C LYS A 29 -2.73 7.26 -13.55
N ARG A 30 -3.11 6.47 -14.57
CA ARG A 30 -2.55 5.13 -14.77
C ARG A 30 -1.03 5.20 -14.93
N ARG A 31 -0.31 4.20 -14.41
CA ARG A 31 1.15 4.01 -14.54
C ARG A 31 2.06 5.08 -13.88
N VAL A 32 1.53 5.91 -13.00
CA VAL A 32 2.35 6.90 -12.25
C VAL A 32 3.12 6.33 -11.05
N GLY A 33 3.18 4.99 -10.90
CA GLY A 33 3.95 4.35 -9.83
C GLY A 33 3.27 4.30 -8.44
N LYS A 34 1.94 4.44 -8.35
CA LYS A 34 1.21 4.42 -7.05
C LYS A 34 1.46 3.14 -6.26
N THR A 35 1.33 1.98 -6.90
CA THR A 35 1.57 0.68 -6.25
C THR A 35 3.02 0.56 -5.80
N THR A 36 3.97 1.04 -6.61
CA THR A 36 5.40 1.04 -6.27
C THR A 36 5.67 1.91 -5.03
N LEU A 37 5.07 3.10 -4.94
CA LEU A 37 5.20 3.99 -3.78
C LEU A 37 4.71 3.31 -2.48
N ILE A 38 3.58 2.59 -2.53
CA ILE A 38 3.06 1.86 -1.35
C ILE A 38 4.02 0.74 -0.95
N LYS A 39 4.54 -0.03 -1.91
CA LYS A 39 5.49 -1.12 -1.65
C LYS A 39 6.77 -0.59 -1.00
N GLU A 40 7.36 0.47 -1.56
CA GLU A 40 8.56 1.11 -1.02
C GLU A 40 8.34 1.66 0.41
N ALA A 41 7.16 2.22 0.70
CA ALA A 41 6.82 2.69 2.04
C ALA A 41 6.71 1.52 3.04
N ALA A 42 6.13 0.40 2.60
CA ALA A 42 5.91 -0.79 3.40
C ALA A 42 7.20 -1.56 3.74
N GLU A 43 8.26 -1.47 2.92
CA GLU A 43 9.55 -2.12 3.19
C GLU A 43 10.16 -1.72 4.54
N LYS A 44 9.88 -0.50 5.02
CA LYS A 44 10.36 0.01 6.31
C LYS A 44 9.37 -0.19 7.45
N PHE A 45 8.22 -0.80 7.19
CA PHE A 45 7.21 -1.03 8.22
C PHE A 45 7.55 -2.27 9.04
N ASN A 46 7.74 -2.08 10.33
CA ASN A 46 8.12 -3.15 11.26
C ASN A 46 6.85 -3.86 11.78
N GLY A 47 6.16 -4.58 10.89
CA GLY A 47 4.92 -5.29 11.18
C GLY A 47 4.40 -6.10 9.99
N THR A 48 3.26 -6.76 10.16
CA THR A 48 2.64 -7.53 9.09
C THR A 48 1.99 -6.59 8.06
N VAL A 49 2.37 -6.73 6.80
CA VAL A 49 1.78 -5.99 5.67
C VAL A 49 0.88 -6.93 4.91
N ILE A 50 -0.41 -6.57 4.79
CA ILE A 50 -1.38 -7.31 3.99
C ILE A 50 -1.66 -6.50 2.73
N PHE A 51 -1.42 -7.10 1.56
CA PHE A 51 -1.71 -6.48 0.27
C PHE A 51 -2.89 -7.19 -0.39
N PHE A 52 -3.92 -6.41 -0.74
CA PHE A 52 -5.12 -6.93 -1.37
C PHE A 52 -5.54 -6.09 -2.58
N GLU A 53 -5.72 -6.73 -3.73
CA GLU A 53 -6.18 -6.06 -4.93
C GLU A 53 -7.71 -6.04 -5.00
N GLY A 54 -8.27 -4.84 -5.13
CA GLY A 54 -9.71 -4.64 -5.37
C GLY A 54 -10.11 -5.04 -6.79
N ILE A 55 -10.16 -6.35 -7.05
CA ILE A 55 -10.62 -6.90 -8.33
C ILE A 55 -12.14 -7.05 -8.28
N LYS A 56 -12.83 -6.74 -9.38
CA LYS A 56 -14.26 -6.96 -9.53
C LYS A 56 -14.53 -8.47 -9.68
N ALA A 57 -14.58 -9.17 -8.56
CA ALA A 57 -14.82 -10.61 -8.44
C ALA A 57 -15.85 -10.90 -7.33
N LYS A 58 -16.42 -12.11 -7.32
CA LYS A 58 -17.36 -12.52 -6.26
C LYS A 58 -16.61 -12.66 -4.92
N THR A 59 -17.27 -12.33 -3.81
CA THR A 59 -16.72 -12.37 -2.44
C THR A 59 -15.95 -13.65 -2.08
N PRO A 60 -16.40 -14.88 -2.45
CA PRO A 60 -15.66 -16.10 -2.12
C PRO A 60 -14.28 -16.16 -2.78
N VAL A 61 -14.17 -15.66 -4.02
CA VAL A 61 -12.91 -15.63 -4.77
C VAL A 61 -11.92 -14.65 -4.13
N ASN A 62 -12.44 -13.52 -3.65
CA ASN A 62 -11.64 -12.52 -2.93
C ASN A 62 -11.13 -13.06 -1.58
N LEU A 63 -12.00 -13.75 -0.82
CA LEU A 63 -11.62 -14.35 0.46
C LEU A 63 -10.56 -15.44 0.29
N HIS A 64 -10.73 -16.31 -0.71
CA HIS A 64 -9.74 -17.35 -1.03
C HIS A 64 -8.37 -16.75 -1.36
N ARG A 65 -8.33 -15.65 -2.13
CA ARG A 65 -7.07 -14.98 -2.48
C ARG A 65 -6.41 -14.35 -1.25
N LEU A 66 -7.19 -13.75 -0.36
CA LEU A 66 -6.67 -13.20 0.90
C LEU A 66 -6.03 -14.28 1.77
N ALA A 67 -6.65 -15.46 1.86
CA ALA A 67 -6.13 -16.58 2.65
C ALA A 67 -4.82 -17.20 2.11
N GLN A 68 -4.48 -16.93 0.85
CA GLN A 68 -3.25 -17.40 0.20
C GLN A 68 -2.09 -16.40 0.28
N THR A 69 -2.31 -15.24 0.91
CA THR A 69 -1.31 -14.16 1.03
C THR A 69 -0.64 -14.21 2.39
#